data_AF-A0A6V7J7P4-F1
#
_entry.id   AF-A0A6V7J7P4-F1
#
_cell.length_a   1.000
_cell.length_b   1.000
_cell.length_c   1.000
_cell.angle_alpha   90.00
_cell.angle_beta   90.00
_cell.angle_gamma   90.00
#
_symmetry.space_group_name_H-M   'P 1'
#
loop_
_entity.id
_entity.type
_entity.pdbx_description
1 polymer ?
#
loop_
_entity_poly.entity_id
_entity_poly.type
_entity_poly.pdbx_seq_one_letter_code
_entity_poly.pdbx_strand_id
1 'polypeptide(L)'
;ENYESFDGFVILHGTDTLSYTASALSFMLEALGKTVILTGSQLPIFDTRSDGLQNFLASLIIAGNYNIPEVCVFFGSSLMRGNRTSKVSAASFEAFASPNVTPLATAGIKIQVDYRSIHRPVAMEKFHVHTTLNRNVGLLRIFPSITVELVRAFLQPPIEGVVLQTYGAGNIPVNRKDIIQELKDATDRGILIVNITQCSRDGVTPAYESGKLLVDA
;
A
#
# COMPACT_ATOMS: atom_id res chain seq x y z
N GLU A 1 -10.45 6.53 -20.47
CA GLU A 1 -10.27 7.06 -21.85
C GLU A 1 -9.30 6.21 -22.67
N ASN A 2 -8.03 6.10 -22.27
CA ASN A 2 -7.01 5.37 -23.05
C ASN A 2 -6.98 3.84 -22.86
N TYR A 3 -7.89 3.27 -22.06
CA TYR A 3 -7.79 1.86 -21.68
C TYR A 3 -7.83 0.91 -22.87
N GLU A 4 -8.68 1.17 -23.87
CA GLU A 4 -8.81 0.32 -25.06
C GLU A 4 -7.67 0.51 -26.07
N SER A 5 -7.01 1.68 -26.06
CA SER A 5 -6.04 2.06 -27.09
C SER A 5 -4.61 1.54 -26.86
N PHE A 6 -4.30 1.05 -25.66
CA PHE A 6 -2.96 0.62 -25.27
C PHE A 6 -2.98 -0.72 -24.55
N ASP A 7 -1.91 -1.51 -24.66
CA ASP A 7 -1.82 -2.86 -24.08
C ASP A 7 -1.33 -2.86 -22.62
N GLY A 8 -0.70 -1.77 -22.18
CA GLY A 8 -0.19 -1.59 -20.83
C GLY A 8 0.12 -0.11 -20.56
N PHE A 9 0.32 0.22 -19.28
CA PHE A 9 0.51 1.59 -18.82
C PHE A 9 1.74 1.70 -17.94
N VAL A 10 2.57 2.71 -18.20
CA VAL A 10 3.67 3.10 -17.31
C VAL A 10 3.39 4.51 -16.81
N ILE A 11 3.38 4.69 -15.50
CA ILE A 11 3.14 5.96 -14.82
C ILE A 11 4.44 6.41 -14.17
N LEU A 12 5.02 7.49 -14.68
CA LEU A 12 6.14 8.15 -14.04
C LEU A 12 5.64 8.94 -12.83
N HIS A 13 6.25 8.71 -11.67
CA HIS A 13 5.79 9.27 -10.40
C HIS A 13 6.96 9.60 -9.47
N GLY A 14 6.82 10.67 -8.67
CA GLY A 14 7.79 10.99 -7.62
C GLY A 14 7.81 9.93 -6.52
N THR A 15 8.99 9.60 -5.98
CA THR A 15 9.14 8.41 -5.13
C THR A 15 8.45 8.54 -3.76
N ASP A 16 8.28 9.75 -3.21
CA ASP A 16 7.80 9.97 -1.85
C ASP A 16 6.39 9.42 -1.57
N THR A 17 5.48 9.53 -2.54
CA THR A 17 4.10 9.06 -2.40
C THR A 17 3.74 7.96 -3.39
N LEU A 18 4.73 7.41 -4.11
CA LEU A 18 4.51 6.40 -5.15
C LEU A 18 3.72 5.18 -4.65
N SER A 19 4.08 4.63 -3.48
CA SER A 19 3.36 3.50 -2.88
C SER A 19 1.90 3.83 -2.54
N TYR A 20 1.61 5.08 -2.15
CA TYR A 20 0.24 5.51 -1.86
C TYR A 20 -0.59 5.56 -3.14
N THR A 21 -0.05 6.16 -4.20
CA THR A 21 -0.70 6.21 -5.52
C THR A 21 -0.91 4.80 -6.09
N ALA A 22 0.10 3.92 -5.98
CA ALA A 22 0.00 2.53 -6.42
C ALA A 22 -1.10 1.77 -5.65
N SER A 23 -1.17 1.98 -4.33
CA SER A 23 -2.21 1.38 -3.48
C SER A 23 -3.59 1.89 -3.86
N ALA A 24 -3.77 3.21 -4.01
CA ALA A 24 -5.05 3.80 -4.40
C ALA A 24 -5.52 3.28 -5.77
N LEU A 25 -4.66 3.31 -6.78
CA LEU A 25 -4.99 2.80 -8.11
C LEU A 25 -5.37 1.33 -8.09
N SER A 26 -4.76 0.49 -7.24
CA SER A 26 -5.13 -0.92 -7.14
C SER A 26 -6.58 -1.16 -6.70
N PHE A 27 -7.16 -0.24 -5.93
CA PHE A 27 -8.57 -0.28 -5.52
C PHE A 27 -9.47 0.46 -6.52
N MET A 28 -8.97 1.53 -7.14
CA MET A 28 -9.74 2.32 -8.09
C MET A 28 -9.96 1.60 -9.43
N LEU A 29 -8.97 0.82 -9.89
CA LEU A 29 -8.97 0.14 -11.18
C LEU A 29 -9.59 -1.26 -11.06
N GLU A 30 -10.91 -1.32 -10.98
CA GLU A 30 -11.68 -2.56 -10.88
C GLU A 30 -11.67 -3.32 -12.21
N ALA A 31 -11.64 -4.66 -12.13
CA ALA A 31 -11.54 -5.55 -13.29
C ALA A 31 -10.38 -5.18 -14.24
N LEU A 32 -9.26 -4.76 -13.67
CA LEU A 32 -8.04 -4.46 -14.42
C LEU A 32 -7.54 -5.73 -15.12
N GLY A 33 -7.39 -5.65 -16.45
CA GLY A 33 -6.92 -6.73 -17.31
C GLY A 33 -5.60 -6.42 -18.02
N LYS A 34 -4.98 -5.28 -17.71
CA LYS A 34 -3.74 -4.78 -18.34
C LYS A 34 -2.72 -4.43 -17.28
N THR A 35 -1.44 -4.51 -17.64
CA THR A 35 -0.33 -4.21 -16.73
C THR A 35 -0.21 -2.71 -16.51
N VAL A 36 -0.26 -2.26 -15.25
CA VAL A 36 -0.06 -0.85 -14.87
C VAL A 36 1.15 -0.77 -13.95
N ILE A 37 2.22 -0.10 -14.37
CA ILE A 37 3.47 0.01 -13.60
C ILE A 37 3.72 1.46 -13.22
N LEU A 38 3.78 1.73 -11.92
CA LEU A 38 4.33 2.97 -11.39
C LEU A 38 5.84 2.82 -11.25
N THR A 39 6.58 3.81 -11.71
CA THR A 39 8.04 3.84 -11.61
C THR A 39 8.54 5.28 -11.47
N GLY A 40 9.83 5.42 -11.17
CA GLY A 40 10.47 6.71 -10.96
C GLY A 40 11.97 6.55 -10.80
N SER A 41 12.61 7.54 -10.20
CA SER A 41 14.04 7.53 -9.96
C SER A 41 14.40 8.35 -8.72
N GLN A 42 15.53 8.03 -8.11
CA GLN A 42 16.09 8.86 -7.04
C GLN A 42 16.87 10.05 -7.60
N LEU A 43 17.47 9.88 -8.78
CA LEU A 43 18.16 10.95 -9.50
C LEU A 43 17.42 11.31 -10.79
N PRO A 44 17.41 12.58 -11.21
CA PRO A 44 16.86 12.98 -12.52
C PRO A 44 17.47 12.16 -13.65
N ILE A 45 16.71 11.86 -14.71
CA ILE A 45 17.15 10.98 -15.81
C ILE A 45 18.41 11.47 -16.54
N PHE A 46 18.69 12.78 -16.48
CA PHE A 46 19.87 13.39 -17.09
C PHE A 46 21.13 13.32 -16.21
N ASP A 47 21.03 12.83 -14.98
CA ASP A 47 22.18 12.58 -14.14
C ASP A 47 22.94 11.33 -14.62
N THR A 48 24.27 11.40 -14.66
CA THR A 48 25.13 10.31 -15.16
C THR A 48 25.01 9.03 -14.35
N ARG A 49 24.57 9.12 -13.09
CA ARG A 49 24.36 7.97 -12.20
C ARG A 49 22.88 7.63 -12.01
N SER A 50 22.01 8.16 -12.86
CA SER A 50 20.56 7.98 -12.71
C SER A 50 20.12 6.53 -12.81
N ASP A 51 19.27 6.13 -11.88
CA ASP A 51 18.50 4.89 -11.90
C ASP A 51 17.27 4.97 -12.82
N GLY A 52 16.91 6.18 -13.28
CA GLY A 52 15.66 6.43 -14.01
C GLY A 52 15.60 5.79 -15.39
N LEU A 53 16.71 5.76 -16.14
CA LEU A 53 16.73 5.13 -17.45
C LEU A 53 16.45 3.62 -17.35
N GLN A 54 17.10 2.94 -16.40
CA GLN A 54 16.93 1.50 -16.20
C GLN A 54 15.52 1.17 -15.68
N ASN A 55 15.04 1.93 -14.68
CA ASN A 55 13.70 1.77 -14.14
C ASN A 55 12.61 1.95 -15.21
N PHE A 56 12.72 3.02 -16.01
CA PHE A 56 11.76 3.31 -17.07
C PHE A 56 11.78 2.27 -18.18
N LEU A 57 12.95 1.92 -18.70
CA LEU A 57 13.09 0.95 -19.80
C LEU A 57 12.54 -0.42 -19.39
N ALA A 58 12.93 -0.91 -18.20
CA ALA A 58 12.44 -2.19 -17.70
C ALA A 58 10.91 -2.16 -17.49
N SER A 59 10.35 -1.06 -16.99
CA SER A 59 8.90 -0.90 -16.85
C SER A 59 8.19 -0.97 -18.20
N LEU A 60 8.70 -0.32 -19.24
CA LEU A 60 8.12 -0.41 -20.59
C LEU A 60 8.19 -1.83 -21.16
N ILE A 61 9.33 -2.50 -21.02
CA ILE A 61 9.49 -3.88 -21.49
C ILE A 61 8.50 -4.80 -20.76
N ILE A 62 8.37 -4.67 -19.44
CA ILE A 62 7.45 -5.48 -18.66
C ILE A 62 6.00 -5.21 -19.07
N ALA A 63 5.58 -3.94 -19.09
CA ALA A 63 4.21 -3.57 -19.41
C ALA A 63 3.78 -3.97 -20.83
N GLY A 64 4.71 -3.95 -21.79
CA GLY A 64 4.41 -4.30 -23.19
C GLY A 64 4.52 -5.78 -23.54
N ASN A 65 5.27 -6.58 -22.77
CA ASN A 65 5.57 -7.98 -23.14
C ASN A 65 5.03 -9.02 -22.15
N TYR A 66 4.57 -8.61 -20.96
CA TYR A 66 4.13 -9.54 -19.91
C TYR A 66 2.73 -9.19 -19.44
N ASN A 67 1.87 -10.20 -19.37
CA ASN A 67 0.51 -10.07 -18.87
C ASN A 67 0.49 -10.21 -17.33
N ILE A 68 0.49 -9.07 -16.64
CA ILE A 68 0.44 -8.95 -15.19
C ILE A 68 -0.68 -7.96 -14.88
N PRO A 69 -1.96 -8.40 -14.80
CA PRO A 69 -3.14 -7.54 -14.72
C PRO A 69 -3.32 -6.93 -13.32
N GLU A 70 -2.31 -6.20 -12.87
CA GLU A 70 -2.22 -5.58 -11.56
C GLU A 70 -1.61 -4.18 -11.67
N VAL A 71 -1.85 -3.39 -10.62
CA VAL A 71 -1.07 -2.18 -10.37
C VAL A 71 0.22 -2.58 -9.65
N CYS A 72 1.35 -2.29 -10.27
CA CYS A 72 2.68 -2.68 -9.81
C CYS A 72 3.57 -1.45 -9.57
N VAL A 73 4.63 -1.67 -8.81
CA VAL A 73 5.74 -0.74 -8.64
C VAL A 73 7.01 -1.41 -9.13
N PHE A 74 7.74 -0.75 -10.04
CA PHE A 74 9.04 -1.23 -10.50
C PHE A 74 10.15 -0.32 -9.98
N PHE A 75 11.07 -0.90 -9.18
CA PHE A 75 12.23 -0.20 -8.64
C PHE A 75 13.33 -1.21 -8.28
N GLY A 76 14.61 -0.82 -8.43
CA GLY A 76 15.74 -1.65 -7.98
C GLY A 76 15.73 -3.06 -8.58
N SER A 77 15.43 -3.16 -9.88
CA SER A 77 15.31 -4.44 -10.61
C SER A 77 14.16 -5.36 -10.17
N SER A 78 13.26 -4.91 -9.29
CA SER A 78 12.14 -5.71 -8.78
C SER A 78 10.80 -5.10 -9.20
N LEU A 79 9.91 -5.94 -9.74
CA LEU A 79 8.50 -5.63 -9.94
C LEU A 79 7.71 -6.14 -8.74
N MET A 80 7.09 -5.24 -7.99
CA MET A 80 6.34 -5.55 -6.77
C MET A 80 4.86 -5.22 -6.96
N ARG A 81 3.98 -5.95 -6.27
CA ARG A 81 2.54 -5.61 -6.19
C ARG A 81 2.35 -4.26 -5.51
N GLY A 82 1.66 -3.32 -6.16
CA GLY A 82 1.63 -1.91 -5.76
C GLY A 82 1.03 -1.65 -4.38
N ASN A 83 -0.05 -2.34 -4.01
CA ASN A 83 -0.65 -2.26 -2.67
C ASN A 83 0.09 -3.07 -1.60
N ARG A 84 1.28 -3.59 -1.91
CA ARG A 84 2.16 -4.29 -0.98
C ARG A 84 3.52 -3.60 -0.85
N THR A 85 3.72 -2.42 -1.44
CA THR A 85 5.00 -1.71 -1.37
C THR A 85 5.02 -0.60 -0.33
N SER A 86 6.20 -0.30 0.19
CA SER A 86 6.48 0.88 1.01
C SER A 86 7.86 1.42 0.67
N LYS A 87 8.04 2.75 0.72
CA LYS A 87 9.36 3.36 0.59
C LYS A 87 10.13 3.13 1.89
N VAL A 88 11.23 2.38 1.81
CA VAL A 88 12.06 1.98 2.96
C VAL A 88 13.39 2.73 3.01
N SER A 89 13.79 3.40 1.93
CA SER A 89 14.98 4.23 1.90
C SER A 89 14.76 5.52 1.12
N ALA A 90 15.25 6.63 1.69
CA ALA A 90 15.26 7.94 1.04
C ALA A 90 16.47 8.14 0.11
N ALA A 91 17.51 7.30 0.21
CA ALA A 91 18.79 7.50 -0.47
C ALA A 91 19.25 6.32 -1.33
N SER A 92 18.78 5.10 -1.05
CA SER A 92 19.13 3.91 -1.83
C SER A 92 18.38 3.88 -3.17
N PHE A 93 19.01 3.32 -4.20
CA PHE A 93 18.32 2.92 -5.43
C PHE A 93 17.36 1.74 -5.22
N GLU A 94 17.59 0.92 -4.18
CA GLU A 94 16.59 -0.02 -3.66
C GLU A 94 15.68 0.71 -2.65
N ALA A 95 14.95 1.71 -3.15
CA ALA A 95 14.16 2.63 -2.32
C ALA A 95 12.89 2.01 -1.75
N PHE A 96 12.36 0.98 -2.41
CA PHE A 96 11.07 0.36 -2.10
C PHE A 96 11.24 -1.11 -1.73
N ALA A 97 10.37 -1.59 -0.83
CA ALA A 97 10.29 -3.00 -0.48
C ALA A 97 8.83 -3.47 -0.46
N SER A 98 8.64 -4.77 -0.69
CA SER A 98 7.40 -5.47 -0.38
C SER A 98 7.67 -6.47 0.76
N PRO A 99 7.48 -6.06 2.03
CA PRO A 99 7.98 -6.82 3.17
C PRO A 99 7.29 -8.17 3.39
N ASN A 100 6.02 -8.27 2.99
CA ASN A 100 5.14 -9.40 3.30
C ASN A 100 4.71 -10.20 2.07
N VAL A 101 5.14 -9.80 0.87
CA VAL A 101 4.80 -10.46 -0.39
C VAL A 101 6.04 -10.47 -1.28
N THR A 102 6.32 -11.61 -1.91
CA THR A 102 7.44 -11.72 -2.84
C THR A 102 7.23 -10.83 -4.08
N PRO A 103 8.30 -10.30 -4.70
CA PRO A 103 8.18 -9.63 -5.98
C PRO A 103 7.47 -10.50 -7.03
N LEU A 104 6.67 -9.87 -7.89
CA LEU A 104 5.97 -10.52 -9.00
C LEU A 104 6.94 -10.86 -10.14
N ALA A 105 7.99 -10.04 -10.31
CA ALA A 105 9.05 -10.31 -11.26
C ALA A 105 10.39 -9.68 -10.82
N THR A 106 11.49 -10.22 -11.33
CA THR A 106 12.85 -9.69 -11.16
C THR A 106 13.50 -9.49 -12.53
N ALA A 107 14.02 -8.30 -12.78
CA ALA A 107 14.71 -7.92 -14.01
C ALA A 107 16.24 -8.07 -13.84
N GLY A 108 16.76 -9.27 -14.10
CA GLY A 108 18.20 -9.53 -14.19
C GLY A 108 18.68 -9.57 -15.64
N ILE A 109 19.62 -10.47 -15.97
CA ILE A 109 20.01 -10.78 -17.37
C ILE A 109 18.77 -11.15 -18.21
N LYS A 110 17.81 -11.83 -17.58
CA LYS A 110 16.47 -12.10 -18.10
C LYS A 110 15.45 -11.59 -17.10
N ILE A 111 14.27 -11.21 -17.59
CA ILE A 111 13.11 -10.93 -16.74
C ILE A 111 12.49 -12.27 -16.35
N GLN A 112 12.40 -12.52 -15.04
CA GLN A 112 11.78 -13.71 -14.47
C GLN A 112 10.50 -13.31 -13.77
N VAL A 113 9.37 -13.88 -14.18
CA VAL A 113 8.04 -13.59 -13.62
C VAL A 113 7.54 -14.79 -12.83
N ASP A 114 7.10 -14.57 -11.59
CA ASP A 114 6.43 -15.61 -10.80
C ASP A 114 4.92 -15.57 -11.07
N TYR A 115 4.50 -16.20 -12.17
CA TYR A 115 3.11 -16.23 -12.60
C TYR A 115 2.13 -16.85 -11.58
N ARG A 116 2.62 -17.56 -10.58
CA ARG A 116 1.80 -18.15 -9.50
C ARG A 116 1.41 -17.12 -8.43
N SER A 117 2.21 -16.08 -8.27
CA SER A 117 1.92 -15.00 -7.31
C SER A 117 0.95 -13.95 -7.87
N ILE A 118 0.78 -13.90 -9.19
CA ILE A 118 -0.10 -12.96 -9.89
C ILE A 118 -1.57 -13.28 -9.60
N HIS A 119 -2.29 -12.27 -9.13
CA HIS A 119 -3.74 -12.32 -9.00
C HIS A 119 -4.38 -12.17 -10.37
N ARG A 120 -5.23 -13.13 -10.75
CA ARG A 120 -5.96 -13.09 -12.01
C ARG A 120 -7.44 -12.95 -11.73
N PRO A 121 -8.14 -12.01 -12.39
CA PRO A 121 -9.59 -11.96 -12.35
C PRO A 121 -10.17 -13.31 -12.75
N VAL A 122 -11.08 -13.85 -11.94
CA VAL A 122 -11.79 -15.11 -12.22
C VAL A 122 -13.09 -14.90 -12.98
N ALA A 123 -13.57 -13.65 -13.02
CA ALA A 123 -14.78 -13.24 -13.71
C ALA A 123 -14.45 -12.33 -14.90
N MET A 124 -15.22 -12.49 -15.98
CA MET A 124 -15.19 -11.60 -17.14
C MET A 124 -16.03 -10.37 -16.84
N GLU A 125 -15.41 -9.39 -16.18
CA GLU A 125 -16.03 -8.11 -15.87
C GLU A 125 -15.46 -7.00 -16.75
N LYS A 126 -16.27 -5.98 -17.03
CA LYS A 126 -15.81 -4.82 -17.78
C LYS A 126 -15.01 -3.92 -16.85
N PHE A 127 -13.82 -3.52 -17.31
CA PHE A 127 -12.98 -2.56 -16.60
C PHE A 127 -13.76 -1.31 -16.18
N HIS A 128 -13.64 -0.95 -14.90
CA HIS A 128 -14.30 0.19 -14.29
C HIS A 128 -13.34 0.99 -13.40
N VAL A 129 -13.59 2.29 -13.29
CA VAL A 129 -12.74 3.18 -12.49
C VAL A 129 -13.57 3.88 -11.42
N HIS A 130 -13.26 3.58 -10.16
CA HIS A 130 -13.82 4.27 -9.00
C HIS A 130 -13.04 5.55 -8.73
N THR A 131 -13.64 6.72 -8.92
CA THR A 131 -12.98 8.03 -8.71
C THR A 131 -13.38 8.71 -7.40
N THR A 132 -14.47 8.26 -6.77
CA THR A 132 -14.95 8.79 -5.51
C THR A 132 -14.26 8.08 -4.34
N LEU A 133 -13.24 8.73 -3.77
CA LEU A 133 -12.58 8.28 -2.55
C LEU A 133 -13.01 9.14 -1.37
N ASN A 134 -13.26 8.48 -0.23
CA ASN A 134 -13.58 9.18 1.02
C ASN A 134 -12.33 9.88 1.58
N ARG A 135 -12.45 11.17 1.88
CA ARG A 135 -11.36 11.99 2.43
C ARG A 135 -11.36 12.04 3.96
N ASN A 136 -12.44 11.59 4.59
CA ASN A 136 -12.64 11.59 6.03
C ASN A 136 -11.97 10.38 6.70
N VAL A 137 -10.73 10.08 6.30
CA VAL A 137 -9.95 8.95 6.82
C VAL A 137 -8.65 9.44 7.45
N GLY A 138 -8.23 8.79 8.54
CA GLY A 138 -7.03 9.16 9.29
C GLY A 138 -6.09 7.99 9.54
N LEU A 139 -4.80 8.30 9.78
CA LEU A 139 -3.81 7.36 10.29
C LEU A 139 -3.44 7.76 11.73
N LEU A 140 -3.84 6.94 12.70
CA LEU A 140 -3.50 7.16 14.11
C LEU A 140 -2.42 6.19 14.54
N ARG A 141 -1.24 6.70 14.90
CA ARG A 141 -0.14 5.87 15.41
C ARG A 141 -0.11 5.91 16.93
N ILE A 142 -0.18 4.75 17.57
CA ILE A 142 -0.01 4.61 19.02
C ILE A 142 1.48 4.75 19.37
N PHE A 143 1.82 5.51 20.41
CA PHE A 143 3.18 5.63 20.92
C PHE A 143 3.18 5.73 22.46
N PRO A 144 4.30 5.42 23.14
CA PRO A 144 4.33 5.50 24.61
C PRO A 144 4.02 6.94 25.02
N SER A 145 3.12 7.12 25.99
CA SER A 145 2.57 8.42 26.46
C SER A 145 1.44 9.07 25.65
N ILE A 146 0.94 8.46 24.56
CA ILE A 146 -0.25 8.98 23.88
C ILE A 146 -1.42 9.13 24.87
N THR A 147 -2.03 10.31 24.93
CA THR A 147 -3.10 10.60 25.88
C THR A 147 -4.47 10.30 25.28
N VAL A 148 -5.47 10.03 26.13
CA VAL A 148 -6.84 9.78 25.66
C VAL A 148 -7.45 11.02 25.01
N GLU A 149 -7.07 12.21 25.44
CA GLU A 149 -7.53 13.49 24.85
C GLU A 149 -7.08 13.63 23.40
N LEU A 150 -5.85 13.21 23.07
CA LEU A 150 -5.36 13.21 21.70
C LEU A 150 -6.14 12.22 20.84
N VAL A 151 -6.38 11.01 21.35
CA VAL A 151 -7.17 9.99 20.64
C VAL A 151 -8.60 10.50 20.39
N ARG A 152 -9.25 11.06 21.42
CA ARG A 152 -10.59 11.65 21.33
C ARG A 152 -10.65 12.78 20.32
N ALA A 153 -9.68 13.70 20.36
CA ALA A 153 -9.62 14.83 19.44
C ALA A 153 -9.43 14.36 17.99
N PHE A 154 -8.60 13.33 17.77
CA PHE A 154 -8.40 12.73 16.47
C PHE A 154 -9.66 12.05 15.92
N LEU A 155 -10.48 11.45 16.77
CA LEU A 155 -11.70 10.72 16.41
C LEU A 155 -12.96 11.60 16.42
N GLN A 156 -12.81 12.92 16.38
CA GLN A 156 -13.93 13.83 16.20
C GLN A 156 -14.39 13.88 14.73
N PRO A 157 -15.66 14.25 14.47
CA PRO A 157 -16.11 14.58 13.13
C PRO A 157 -15.17 15.58 12.44
N PRO A 158 -14.93 15.44 11.12
CA PRO A 158 -15.69 14.59 10.19
C PRO A 158 -15.13 13.18 10.00
N ILE A 159 -14.21 12.68 10.83
CA ILE A 159 -13.58 11.36 10.62
C ILE A 159 -14.61 10.22 10.57
N GLU A 160 -14.54 9.42 9.51
CA GLU A 160 -15.40 8.26 9.23
C GLU A 160 -14.61 6.95 9.22
N GLY A 161 -13.28 7.00 9.07
CA GLY A 161 -12.43 5.81 9.13
C GLY A 161 -11.02 6.09 9.66
N VAL A 162 -10.42 5.14 10.36
CA VAL A 162 -9.07 5.26 10.92
C VAL A 162 -8.27 3.98 10.72
N VAL A 163 -7.06 4.14 10.18
CA VAL A 163 -6.02 3.12 10.24
C VAL A 163 -5.25 3.33 11.54
N LEU A 164 -5.38 2.39 12.47
CA LEU A 164 -4.76 2.44 13.79
C LEU A 164 -3.46 1.63 13.79
N GLN A 165 -2.31 2.27 13.95
CA GLN A 165 -1.02 1.58 14.03
C GLN A 165 -0.67 1.24 15.48
N THR A 166 -0.72 -0.04 15.83
CA THR A 166 -0.45 -0.56 17.18
C THR A 166 0.86 -1.37 17.25
N TYR A 167 1.28 -1.76 18.44
CA TYR A 167 2.59 -2.39 18.62
C TYR A 167 2.60 -3.87 18.21
N GLY A 168 3.74 -4.34 17.68
CA GLY A 168 4.00 -5.77 17.49
C GLY A 168 2.88 -6.48 16.74
N ALA A 169 2.32 -7.53 17.34
CA ALA A 169 1.24 -8.31 16.74
C ALA A 169 -0.15 -7.63 16.78
N GLY A 170 -0.23 -6.32 16.99
CA GLY A 170 -1.49 -5.56 16.98
C GLY A 170 -1.99 -5.12 18.36
N ASN A 171 -1.08 -4.86 19.30
CA ASN A 171 -1.40 -4.72 20.72
C ASN A 171 -1.46 -3.26 21.18
N ILE A 172 -2.43 -2.96 22.05
CA ILE A 172 -2.46 -1.78 22.92
C ILE A 172 -2.29 -2.22 24.38
N PRO A 173 -1.60 -1.45 25.25
CA PRO A 173 -1.44 -1.81 26.65
C PRO A 173 -2.79 -2.02 27.37
N VAL A 174 -2.98 -3.18 28.00
CA VAL A 174 -4.24 -3.59 28.64
C VAL A 174 -4.70 -2.66 29.77
N ASN A 175 -3.76 -1.93 30.38
CA ASN A 175 -4.05 -0.94 31.43
C ASN A 175 -4.63 0.37 30.88
N ARG A 176 -4.60 0.60 29.56
CA ARG A 176 -5.16 1.79 28.90
C ARG A 176 -6.64 1.60 28.54
N LYS A 177 -7.45 1.31 29.57
CA LYS A 177 -8.91 1.17 29.44
C LYS A 177 -9.57 2.45 28.92
N ASP A 178 -8.97 3.60 29.22
CA ASP A 178 -9.36 4.92 28.72
C ASP A 178 -9.31 5.00 27.19
N ILE A 179 -8.22 4.52 26.56
CA ILE A 179 -8.10 4.49 25.10
C ILE A 179 -9.06 3.47 24.49
N ILE A 180 -9.13 2.26 25.07
CA ILE A 180 -10.00 1.20 24.56
C ILE A 180 -11.46 1.67 24.56
N GLN A 181 -11.91 2.34 25.64
CA GLN A 181 -13.24 2.90 25.70
C GLN A 181 -13.47 3.99 24.65
N GLU A 182 -12.50 4.89 24.42
CA GLU A 182 -12.64 5.92 23.39
C GLU A 182 -12.70 5.33 21.96
N LEU A 183 -11.96 4.25 21.69
CA LEU A 183 -12.04 3.53 20.42
C LEU A 183 -13.43 2.89 20.24
N LYS A 184 -13.97 2.28 21.31
CA LYS A 184 -15.33 1.74 21.32
C LYS A 184 -16.38 2.82 21.11
N ASP A 185 -16.25 3.96 21.81
CA ASP A 185 -17.16 5.07 21.64
C ASP A 185 -17.11 5.61 20.20
N ALA A 186 -15.96 5.51 19.51
CA ALA A 186 -15.81 5.89 18.11
C ALA A 186 -16.44 4.88 17.14
N THR A 187 -16.28 3.58 17.37
CA THR A 187 -16.95 2.53 16.57
C THR A 187 -18.47 2.59 16.74
N ASP A 188 -18.96 2.85 17.97
CA ASP A 188 -20.38 3.08 18.27
C ASP A 188 -20.94 4.32 17.55
N ARG A 189 -20.10 5.34 17.28
CA ARG A 189 -20.44 6.49 16.42
C ARG A 189 -20.41 6.18 14.91
N GLY A 190 -20.03 4.96 14.52
CA GLY A 190 -19.94 4.52 13.14
C GLY A 190 -18.58 4.72 12.46
N ILE A 191 -17.53 5.07 13.22
CA ILE A 191 -16.17 5.22 12.67
C ILE A 191 -15.57 3.83 12.43
N LEU A 192 -15.14 3.55 11.19
CA LEU A 192 -14.49 2.29 10.84
C LEU A 192 -13.02 2.29 11.29
N ILE A 193 -12.63 1.37 12.17
CA ILE A 193 -11.24 1.28 12.64
C ILE A 193 -10.57 0.02 12.10
N VAL A 194 -9.43 0.19 11.42
CA VAL A 194 -8.59 -0.90 10.91
C VAL A 194 -7.27 -0.92 11.69
N ASN A 195 -7.07 -1.97 12.50
CA ASN A 195 -5.84 -2.15 13.25
C ASN A 195 -4.72 -2.75 12.37
N ILE A 196 -3.57 -2.08 12.33
CA ILE A 196 -2.35 -2.57 11.67
C ILE A 196 -1.16 -2.52 12.63
N THR A 197 -0.13 -3.30 12.33
CA THR A 197 1.13 -3.25 13.08
C THR A 197 1.98 -2.04 12.68
N GLN A 198 2.73 -1.52 13.63
CA GLN A 198 3.83 -0.58 13.40
C GLN A 198 5.09 -1.25 12.83
N CYS A 199 5.20 -2.58 12.94
CA CYS A 199 6.31 -3.34 12.41
C CYS A 199 6.32 -3.31 10.88
N SER A 200 7.51 -3.33 10.28
CA SER A 200 7.66 -3.29 8.83
C SER A 200 7.34 -4.61 8.15
N ARG A 201 7.32 -5.72 8.90
CA ARG A 201 7.00 -7.07 8.45
C ARG A 201 5.94 -7.70 9.34
N ASP A 202 5.34 -8.77 8.84
CA ASP A 202 4.28 -9.55 9.46
C ASP A 202 2.95 -8.78 9.58
N GLY A 203 2.01 -9.30 10.37
CA GLY A 203 0.66 -8.77 10.48
C GLY A 203 0.09 -8.86 11.90
N VAL A 204 -1.10 -8.31 12.08
CA VAL A 204 -1.85 -8.35 13.34
C VAL A 204 -2.38 -9.77 13.58
N THR A 205 -2.29 -10.24 14.82
CA THR A 205 -2.77 -11.57 15.23
C THR A 205 -3.53 -11.46 16.56
N PRO A 206 -4.72 -12.08 16.70
CA PRO A 206 -5.53 -12.02 17.93
C PRO A 206 -5.02 -12.94 19.05
N ALA A 207 -3.75 -13.36 19.01
CA ALA A 207 -3.20 -14.36 19.92
C ALA A 207 -3.05 -13.87 21.37
N TYR A 208 -2.99 -12.55 21.58
CA TYR A 208 -2.82 -11.94 22.89
C TYR A 208 -4.12 -11.28 23.38
N GLU A 209 -4.31 -11.27 24.70
CA GLU A 209 -5.46 -10.62 25.36
C GLU A 209 -5.63 -9.15 24.92
N SER A 210 -4.51 -8.43 24.77
CA SER A 210 -4.46 -7.05 24.25
C SER A 210 -4.99 -6.89 22.82
N GLY A 211 -4.93 -7.95 22.00
CA GLY A 211 -5.50 -7.95 20.65
C GLY A 211 -6.99 -8.24 20.65
N LYS A 212 -7.48 -9.12 21.54
CA LYS A 212 -8.91 -9.43 21.67
C LYS A 212 -9.72 -8.22 22.13
N LEU A 213 -9.19 -7.43 23.06
CA LEU A 213 -9.84 -6.21 23.52
C LEU A 213 -10.12 -5.20 22.39
N LEU A 214 -9.33 -5.23 21.31
CA LEU A 214 -9.55 -4.39 20.13
C LEU A 214 -10.52 -4.99 19.11
N VAL A 215 -10.79 -6.29 19.19
CA VAL A 215 -11.83 -6.94 18.38
C VAL A 215 -13.20 -6.71 19.00
N ASP A 216 -13.27 -6.65 20.34
CA ASP A 216 -14.50 -6.46 21.09
C ASP A 216 -14.93 -4.97 21.22
N ALA A 217 -14.03 -4.04 20.90
CA ALA A 217 -14.24 -2.59 20.93
C ALA A 217 -14.55 -2.06 19.52
#